data_AF-X0QKF4-F1
#
_entry.id   AF-X0QKF4-F1
#
_cell.length_a   1.000
_cell.length_b   1.000
_cell.length_c   1.000
_cell.angle_alpha   90.00
_cell.angle_beta   90.00
_cell.angle_gamma   90.00
#
_symmetry.space_group_name_H-M   'P 1'
#
loop_
_entity.id
_entity.type
_entity.pdbx_description
1 polymer ?
#
loop_
_entity_poly.entity_id
_entity_poly.type
_entity_poly.pdbx_seq_one_letter_code
_entity_poly.pdbx_strand_id
1 'polypeptide(L)'
;MYEIRPESLKSFIEDTNIKLPRFQRKQTWDDKKNFELVISIFKEYPMGVSILNVEDADGIKTRWLLDGRQRRNALLKFYEDPENIYLWAKKYLGLKANDQLQDVDEKFWNSISEYLEDGEIDDEDNSVDNIDYIDSETTNNDDMNLIYDSTKKGLDLLLHIIKMTHNKNSKYSGFTRPFDFSKEIDWLPYITSENGKKHLTPENLSYF
;
A
#
# COMPACT_ATOMS: atom_id res chain seq x y z
N MET A 1 -2.62 -33.58 -2.58
CA MET A 1 -1.25 -33.25 -2.16
C MET A 1 -1.18 -31.73 -2.08
N TYR A 2 -0.70 -31.17 -0.98
CA TYR A 2 -0.54 -29.72 -0.85
C TYR A 2 0.77 -29.29 -1.50
N GLU A 3 0.74 -28.18 -2.23
CA GLU A 3 1.91 -27.60 -2.89
C GLU A 3 2.06 -26.16 -2.42
N ILE A 4 3.24 -25.81 -1.91
CA ILE A 4 3.57 -24.45 -1.49
C ILE A 4 4.33 -23.79 -2.62
N ARG A 5 3.81 -22.69 -3.14
CA ARG A 5 4.44 -21.91 -4.22
C ARG A 5 4.72 -20.50 -3.76
N PRO A 6 5.95 -19.98 -3.91
CA PRO A 6 6.19 -18.56 -3.75
C PRO A 6 5.53 -17.82 -4.93
N GLU A 7 4.74 -16.78 -4.62
CA GLU A 7 4.07 -15.95 -5.61
C GLU A 7 4.31 -14.48 -5.29
N SER A 8 4.53 -13.65 -6.31
CA SER A 8 4.68 -12.21 -6.11
C SER A 8 3.33 -11.58 -5.78
N LEU A 9 3.35 -10.48 -5.01
CA LEU A 9 2.14 -9.69 -4.72
C LEU A 9 1.42 -9.27 -6.01
N LYS A 10 2.18 -8.82 -7.02
CA LYS A 10 1.62 -8.36 -8.29
C LYS A 10 0.87 -9.49 -9.02
N SER A 11 1.51 -10.64 -9.19
CA SER A 11 0.87 -11.78 -9.87
C SER A 11 -0.36 -12.29 -9.12
N PHE A 12 -0.36 -12.26 -7.79
CA PHE A 12 -1.50 -12.65 -6.97
C PHE A 12 -2.70 -11.68 -7.08
N ILE A 13 -2.43 -10.38 -7.21
CA ILE A 13 -3.47 -9.34 -7.34
C ILE A 13 -4.07 -9.38 -8.75
N GLU A 14 -3.22 -9.42 -9.78
CA GLU A 14 -3.63 -9.34 -11.19
C GLU A 14 -4.30 -10.62 -11.71
N ASP A 15 -4.21 -11.74 -10.98
CA ASP A 15 -4.81 -13.00 -11.43
C ASP A 15 -6.35 -12.98 -11.41
N THR A 16 -6.93 -12.90 -12.62
CA THR A 16 -8.37 -12.93 -12.86
C THR A 16 -8.99 -14.30 -12.62
N ASN A 17 -8.19 -15.37 -12.53
CA ASN A 17 -8.69 -16.74 -12.34
C ASN A 17 -8.99 -17.06 -10.86
N ILE A 18 -8.57 -16.18 -9.93
CA ILE A 18 -8.87 -16.34 -8.50
C ILE A 18 -10.30 -15.91 -8.22
N LYS A 19 -11.15 -16.89 -7.92
CA LYS A 19 -12.56 -16.71 -7.56
C LYS A 19 -12.80 -16.90 -6.06
N LEU A 20 -13.82 -16.23 -5.55
CA LEU A 20 -14.23 -16.33 -4.15
C LEU A 20 -15.33 -17.41 -4.00
N PRO A 21 -15.16 -18.39 -3.10
CA PRO A 21 -16.22 -19.36 -2.80
C PRO A 21 -17.49 -18.70 -2.28
N ARG A 22 -18.65 -19.26 -2.63
CA ARG A 22 -19.97 -18.72 -2.22
C ARG A 22 -20.17 -18.66 -0.69
N PHE A 23 -19.53 -19.57 0.04
CA PHE A 23 -19.71 -19.72 1.49
C PHE A 23 -18.86 -18.75 2.32
N GLN A 24 -17.99 -17.96 1.69
CA GLN A 24 -17.09 -17.06 2.40
C GLN A 24 -17.81 -15.74 2.77
N ARG A 25 -17.76 -15.37 4.05
CA ARG A 25 -18.34 -14.12 4.56
C ARG A 25 -17.78 -12.90 3.82
N LYS A 26 -18.63 -11.90 3.57
CA LYS A 26 -18.25 -10.64 2.89
C LYS A 26 -17.36 -9.71 3.74
N GLN A 27 -16.94 -10.13 4.93
CA GLN A 27 -16.23 -9.29 5.89
C GLN A 27 -14.88 -8.83 5.31
N THR A 28 -14.73 -7.52 5.20
CA THR A 28 -13.46 -6.86 4.87
C THR A 28 -12.73 -6.48 6.15
N TRP A 29 -11.42 -6.29 6.07
CA TRP A 29 -10.66 -5.69 7.16
C TRP A 29 -11.05 -4.23 7.38
N ASP A 30 -10.95 -3.81 8.63
CA ASP A 30 -11.04 -2.41 9.03
C ASP A 30 -9.78 -1.66 8.58
N ASP A 31 -9.88 -0.33 8.51
CA ASP A 31 -8.79 0.53 8.06
C ASP A 31 -7.51 0.37 8.89
N LYS A 32 -7.65 0.02 10.18
CA LYS A 32 -6.50 -0.27 11.06
C LYS A 32 -5.66 -1.43 10.51
N LYS A 33 -6.29 -2.59 10.29
CA LYS A 33 -5.65 -3.79 9.75
C LYS A 33 -5.13 -3.61 8.31
N ASN A 34 -5.82 -2.79 7.51
CA ASN A 34 -5.35 -2.45 6.17
C ASN A 34 -4.03 -1.66 6.25
N PHE A 35 -3.89 -0.74 7.20
CA PHE A 35 -2.65 0.02 7.38
C PHE A 35 -1.51 -0.83 7.94
N GLU A 36 -1.79 -1.73 8.90
CA GLU A 36 -0.81 -2.70 9.43
C GLU A 36 -0.23 -3.59 8.32
N LEU A 37 -1.07 -4.01 7.36
CA LEU A 37 -0.61 -4.71 6.17
C LEU A 37 0.36 -3.86 5.33
N VAL A 38 0.05 -2.57 5.15
CA VAL A 38 0.94 -1.64 4.42
C VAL A 38 2.27 -1.50 5.15
N ILE A 39 2.27 -1.31 6.47
CA ILE A 39 3.50 -1.26 7.28
C ILE A 39 4.34 -2.52 7.05
N SER A 40 3.71 -3.70 7.06
CA SER A 40 4.38 -4.98 6.85
C SER A 40 5.02 -5.08 5.46
N ILE A 41 4.34 -4.60 4.41
CA ILE A 41 4.86 -4.57 3.04
C ILE A 41 6.09 -3.65 2.93
N PHE A 42 6.00 -2.44 3.48
CA PHE A 42 7.10 -1.47 3.42
C PHE A 42 8.28 -1.84 4.34
N LYS A 43 8.06 -2.67 5.36
CA LYS A 43 9.12 -3.33 6.13
C LYS A 43 9.69 -4.59 5.49
N GLU A 44 9.16 -4.99 4.32
CA GLU A 44 9.57 -6.21 3.62
C GLU A 44 9.37 -7.50 4.45
N TYR A 45 8.39 -7.49 5.36
CA TYR A 45 8.04 -8.68 6.14
C TYR A 45 7.39 -9.75 5.27
N PRO A 46 7.61 -11.04 5.58
CA PRO A 46 7.00 -12.13 4.82
C PRO A 46 5.48 -12.04 4.91
N MET A 47 4.86 -11.82 3.76
CA MET A 47 3.41 -11.80 3.65
C MET A 47 2.90 -13.24 3.85
N GLY A 48 2.10 -13.48 4.89
CA GLY A 48 1.67 -14.82 5.27
C GLY A 48 1.02 -15.64 4.13
N VAL A 49 0.68 -16.90 4.39
CA VAL A 49 0.24 -17.83 3.33
C VAL A 49 -1.22 -17.61 2.92
N SER A 50 -1.54 -17.64 1.63
CA SER A 50 -2.93 -17.70 1.13
C SER A 50 -3.23 -19.10 0.60
N ILE A 51 -4.42 -19.63 0.92
CA ILE A 51 -4.80 -20.99 0.52
C ILE A 51 -5.69 -20.92 -0.72
N LEU A 52 -5.23 -21.55 -1.79
CA LEU A 52 -5.96 -21.68 -3.06
C LEU A 52 -6.29 -23.15 -3.32
N ASN A 53 -7.53 -23.43 -3.69
CA ASN A 53 -7.91 -24.73 -4.27
C ASN A 53 -7.96 -24.59 -5.79
N VAL A 54 -7.15 -25.37 -6.50
CA VAL A 54 -7.08 -25.32 -7.97
C VAL A 54 -7.92 -26.46 -8.53
N GLU A 55 -8.97 -26.10 -9.25
CA GLU A 55 -9.83 -27.04 -9.97
C GLU A 55 -9.59 -26.87 -11.46
N ASP A 56 -9.36 -27.99 -12.15
CA ASP A 56 -9.27 -28.04 -13.61
C ASP A 56 -10.50 -28.79 -14.11
N ALA A 57 -11.47 -28.05 -14.64
CA ALA A 57 -12.67 -28.58 -15.27
C ALA A 57 -12.68 -28.14 -16.73
N ASP A 58 -12.70 -29.09 -17.65
CA ASP A 58 -12.78 -28.86 -19.09
C ASP A 58 -11.70 -27.90 -19.65
N GLY A 59 -10.48 -27.94 -19.07
CA GLY A 59 -9.35 -27.10 -19.47
C GLY A 59 -9.38 -25.67 -18.91
N ILE A 60 -10.41 -25.33 -18.11
CA ILE A 60 -10.51 -24.05 -17.40
C ILE A 60 -9.99 -24.23 -15.99
N LYS A 61 -8.78 -23.72 -15.74
CA LYS A 61 -8.20 -23.68 -14.40
C LYS A 61 -8.84 -22.58 -13.56
N THR A 62 -9.68 -22.97 -12.62
CA THR A 62 -10.26 -22.06 -11.63
C THR A 62 -9.50 -22.17 -10.31
N ARG A 63 -9.04 -21.04 -9.76
CA ARG A 63 -8.41 -21.01 -8.43
C ARG A 63 -9.41 -20.45 -7.42
N TRP A 64 -9.86 -21.26 -6.48
CA TRP A 64 -10.76 -20.85 -5.41
C TRP A 64 -9.96 -20.37 -4.20
N LEU A 65 -10.14 -19.11 -3.80
CA LEU A 65 -9.50 -18.56 -2.61
C LEU A 65 -10.21 -19.03 -1.34
N LEU A 66 -9.61 -20.01 -0.67
CA LEU A 66 -10.11 -20.56 0.58
C LEU A 66 -9.78 -19.63 1.76
N ASP A 67 -8.57 -19.08 1.77
CA ASP A 67 -8.10 -18.16 2.81
C ASP A 67 -7.22 -17.05 2.23
N GLY A 68 -7.15 -15.90 2.92
CA GLY A 68 -6.41 -14.71 2.47
C GLY A 68 -7.27 -13.67 1.75
N ARG A 69 -8.60 -13.82 1.72
CA ARG A 69 -9.52 -12.87 1.06
C ARG A 69 -9.37 -11.45 1.56
N GLN A 70 -9.25 -11.27 2.87
CA GLN A 70 -9.16 -9.94 3.48
C GLN A 70 -7.88 -9.23 3.04
N ARG A 71 -6.75 -9.94 3.06
CA ARG A 71 -5.46 -9.47 2.53
C ARG A 71 -5.55 -9.14 1.04
N ARG A 72 -6.08 -10.05 0.22
CA ARG A 72 -6.25 -9.81 -1.22
C ARG A 72 -7.11 -8.57 -1.50
N ASN A 73 -8.17 -8.35 -0.72
CA ASN A 73 -9.03 -7.18 -0.87
C ASN A 73 -8.30 -5.87 -0.51
N ALA A 74 -7.56 -5.86 0.59
CA ALA A 74 -6.75 -4.70 0.99
C ALA A 74 -5.69 -4.38 -0.07
N LEU A 75 -4.99 -5.42 -0.56
CA LEU A 75 -4.00 -5.30 -1.63
C LEU A 75 -4.61 -4.78 -2.94
N LEU A 76 -5.79 -5.25 -3.32
CA LEU A 76 -6.51 -4.76 -4.50
C LEU A 76 -6.86 -3.27 -4.36
N LYS A 77 -7.40 -2.84 -3.22
CA LYS A 77 -7.71 -1.42 -2.96
C LYS A 77 -6.47 -0.54 -3.03
N PHE A 78 -5.36 -1.03 -2.47
CA PHE A 78 -4.07 -0.36 -2.54
C PHE A 78 -3.56 -0.26 -3.99
N TYR A 79 -3.68 -1.34 -4.77
CA TYR A 79 -3.21 -1.41 -6.15
C TYR A 79 -4.04 -0.53 -7.11
N GLU A 80 -5.36 -0.50 -6.94
CA GLU A 80 -6.27 0.30 -7.76
C GLU A 80 -6.17 1.80 -7.45
N ASP A 81 -6.02 2.16 -6.17
CA ASP A 81 -5.89 3.54 -5.74
C ASP A 81 -4.89 3.67 -4.56
N PRO A 82 -3.66 4.16 -4.82
CA PRO A 82 -2.65 4.33 -3.77
C PRO A 82 -3.04 5.39 -2.74
N GLU A 83 -4.03 6.25 -3.02
CA GLU A 83 -4.55 7.22 -2.03
C GLU A 83 -5.21 6.54 -0.83
N ASN A 84 -5.61 5.27 -0.96
CA ASN A 84 -6.14 4.49 0.14
C ASN A 84 -5.14 4.34 1.30
N ILE A 85 -3.84 4.33 1.03
CA ILE A 85 -2.80 4.30 2.08
C ILE A 85 -2.99 5.48 3.02
N TYR A 86 -3.14 6.69 2.47
CA TYR A 86 -3.31 7.90 3.27
C TYR A 86 -4.63 7.87 4.05
N LEU A 87 -5.71 7.36 3.46
CA LEU A 87 -7.00 7.27 4.16
C LEU A 87 -6.92 6.33 5.36
N TRP A 88 -6.23 5.20 5.22
CA TRP A 88 -5.98 4.26 6.31
C TRP A 88 -5.04 4.86 7.35
N ALA A 89 -3.92 5.46 6.92
CA ALA A 89 -2.94 6.13 7.78
C ALA A 89 -3.59 7.24 8.61
N LYS A 90 -4.42 8.08 7.99
CA LYS A 90 -5.11 9.19 8.66
C LYS A 90 -5.96 8.71 9.83
N LYS A 91 -6.67 7.60 9.67
CA LYS A 91 -7.48 7.01 10.74
C LYS A 91 -6.63 6.31 11.78
N TYR A 92 -5.61 5.57 11.35
CA TYR A 92 -4.70 4.83 12.23
C TYR A 92 -3.91 5.76 13.16
N LEU A 93 -3.30 6.80 12.59
CA LEU A 93 -2.44 7.77 13.27
C LEU A 93 -3.23 8.92 13.92
N GLY A 94 -4.54 8.99 13.69
CA GLY A 94 -5.39 10.10 14.18
C GLY A 94 -5.02 11.47 13.61
N LEU A 95 -4.58 11.54 12.34
CA LEU A 95 -4.16 12.79 11.71
C LEU A 95 -5.35 13.74 11.46
N LYS A 96 -5.18 15.00 11.84
CA LYS A 96 -6.10 16.10 11.55
C LYS A 96 -5.68 16.83 10.28
N ALA A 97 -6.61 17.55 9.66
CA ALA A 97 -6.35 18.29 8.42
C ALA A 97 -5.47 19.54 8.59
N ASN A 98 -5.20 19.96 9.83
CA ASN A 98 -4.37 21.12 10.14
C ASN A 98 -3.04 20.73 10.80
N ASP A 99 -2.78 19.42 10.95
CA ASP A 99 -1.52 18.96 11.52
C ASP A 99 -0.37 19.46 10.64
N GLN A 100 0.72 19.91 11.27
CA GLN A 100 1.91 20.29 10.53
C GLN A 100 2.69 19.04 10.12
N LEU A 101 3.56 19.19 9.14
CA LEU A 101 4.37 18.06 8.63
C LEU A 101 5.22 17.40 9.73
N GLN A 102 5.65 18.19 10.71
CA GLN A 102 6.41 17.72 11.88
C GLN A 102 5.51 16.93 12.86
N ASP A 103 4.27 17.35 13.06
CA ASP A 103 3.31 16.59 13.88
C ASP A 103 2.99 15.23 13.24
N VAL A 104 2.95 15.16 11.89
CA VAL A 104 2.76 13.91 11.15
C VAL A 104 3.94 12.97 11.35
N ASP A 105 5.18 13.48 11.39
CA ASP A 105 6.38 12.69 11.65
C ASP A 105 6.32 12.02 13.03
N GLU A 106 6.10 12.83 14.06
CA GLU A 106 6.09 12.35 15.44
C GLU A 106 4.98 11.31 15.65
N LYS A 107 3.77 11.59 15.17
CA LYS A 107 2.65 10.64 15.25
C LYS A 107 2.93 9.35 14.50
N PHE A 108 3.53 9.44 13.31
CA PHE A 108 3.90 8.26 12.53
C PHE A 108 4.88 7.38 13.30
N TRP A 109 6.03 7.92 13.70
CA TRP A 109 7.07 7.11 14.34
C TRP A 109 6.62 6.54 15.69
N ASN A 110 5.87 7.31 16.50
CA ASN A 110 5.33 6.81 17.77
C ASN A 110 4.36 5.65 17.57
N SER A 111 3.45 5.73 16.60
CA SER A 111 2.51 4.64 16.35
C SER A 111 3.17 3.41 15.71
N ILE A 112 4.23 3.61 14.92
CA ILE A 112 5.00 2.50 14.36
C ILE A 112 5.83 1.82 15.45
N SER A 113 6.46 2.56 16.36
CA SER A 113 7.19 1.94 17.47
C SER A 113 6.26 1.15 18.38
N GLU A 114 5.11 1.71 18.75
CA GLU A 114 4.08 1.03 19.55
C GLU A 114 3.62 -0.28 18.88
N TYR A 115 3.30 -0.24 17.58
CA TYR A 115 2.90 -1.43 16.83
C TYR A 115 3.97 -2.53 16.77
N LEU A 116 5.25 -2.15 16.72
CA LEU A 116 6.35 -3.11 16.65
C LEU A 116 6.70 -3.69 18.01
N GLU A 117 6.68 -2.86 19.06
CA GLU A 117 6.91 -3.28 20.43
C GLU A 117 5.80 -4.21 20.92
N ASP A 118 4.54 -3.93 20.58
CA ASP A 118 3.40 -4.82 20.88
C ASP A 118 3.52 -6.19 20.18
N GLY A 119 4.23 -6.27 19.05
CA GLY A 119 4.43 -7.49 18.28
C GLY A 119 5.49 -8.44 18.86
N GLU A 120 6.41 -7.96 19.69
CA GLU A 120 7.47 -8.78 20.30
C GLU A 120 7.03 -9.49 21.59
N ILE A 121 5.86 -9.13 22.15
CA ILE A 121 5.39 -9.65 23.45
C ILE A 121 4.54 -10.94 23.29
N ASP A 122 4.09 -11.29 22.08
CA ASP A 122 3.21 -12.46 21.84
C ASP A 122 3.96 -13.76 21.44
N ASP A 123 5.30 -13.74 21.39
CA ASP A 123 6.16 -14.90 21.04
C ASP A 123 6.76 -15.61 22.29
N GLU A 124 6.04 -15.66 23.42
CA GLU A 124 6.33 -16.63 24.48
C GLU A 124 5.67 -17.99 24.18
N ASP A 125 6.28 -18.78 23.27
CA ASP A 125 6.66 -20.19 23.52
C ASP A 125 7.34 -20.81 22.28
N ASN A 126 8.65 -20.62 22.14
CA ASN A 126 9.60 -21.67 21.74
C ASN A 126 11.03 -21.13 21.86
N SER A 127 11.63 -21.45 23.00
CA SER A 127 13.03 -21.26 23.33
C SER A 127 13.98 -21.95 22.33
N VAL A 128 14.90 -21.17 21.74
CA VAL A 128 16.33 -21.51 21.71
C VAL A 128 17.15 -20.23 21.88
N ASP A 129 17.98 -20.26 22.92
CA ASP A 129 18.89 -19.23 23.41
C ASP A 129 19.83 -18.60 22.37
N ASN A 130 19.91 -17.27 22.38
CA ASN A 130 21.17 -16.52 22.42
C ASN A 130 20.87 -15.02 22.64
N ILE A 131 20.67 -14.66 23.91
CA ILE A 131 20.75 -13.27 24.35
C ILE A 131 22.20 -13.05 24.80
N ASP A 132 23.02 -12.48 23.93
CA ASP A 132 24.28 -11.87 24.35
C ASP A 132 23.95 -10.52 25.00
N TYR A 133 23.84 -10.54 26.33
CA TYR A 133 24.02 -9.36 27.17
C TYR A 133 25.46 -8.87 27.00
N ILE A 134 25.67 -7.80 26.22
CA ILE A 134 26.91 -7.02 26.32
C ILE A 134 26.60 -5.78 27.16
N ASP A 135 26.87 -5.95 28.45
CA ASP A 135 27.01 -4.91 29.45
C ASP A 135 28.13 -3.94 29.04
N SER A 136 27.84 -2.65 29.20
CA SER A 136 28.68 -1.54 28.79
C SER A 136 29.84 -1.35 29.77
N GLU A 137 31.03 -1.87 29.44
CA GLU A 137 32.27 -1.31 29.96
C GLU A 137 33.13 -0.72 28.83
N THR A 138 33.61 0.49 29.10
CA THR A 138 34.26 1.41 28.18
C THR A 138 35.59 0.85 27.67
N THR A 139 35.76 0.74 26.35
CA THR A 139 37.10 0.86 25.74
C THR A 139 36.98 1.37 24.31
N ASN A 140 37.60 2.52 24.05
CA ASN A 140 37.75 3.12 22.74
C ASN A 140 38.40 2.11 21.77
N ASN A 141 37.72 1.80 20.67
CA ASN A 141 38.35 1.50 19.38
C ASN A 141 37.33 1.78 18.28
N ASP A 142 37.72 2.69 17.40
CA ASP A 142 37.05 3.02 16.15
C ASP A 142 36.85 1.77 15.29
N ASP A 143 35.61 1.31 15.16
CA ASP A 143 35.10 0.63 13.97
C ASP A 143 33.57 0.56 14.06
N MET A 144 32.94 1.70 13.72
CA MET A 144 31.50 1.79 13.47
C MET A 144 31.14 0.97 12.23
N ASN A 145 30.94 -0.34 12.40
CA ASN A 145 30.10 -1.12 11.51
C ASN A 145 28.65 -0.69 11.74
N LEU A 146 28.28 0.44 11.13
CA LEU A 146 26.90 0.85 10.92
C LEU A 146 26.20 -0.28 10.16
N ILE A 147 25.49 -1.15 10.87
CA ILE A 147 24.50 -2.03 10.25
C ILE A 147 23.51 -1.10 9.55
N TYR A 148 23.66 -1.00 8.25
CA TYR A 148 22.88 -0.10 7.42
C TYR A 148 21.47 -0.67 7.30
N ASP A 149 20.55 -0.15 8.10
CA ASP A 149 19.17 -0.63 8.18
C ASP A 149 18.40 -0.24 6.90
N SER A 150 18.36 -1.15 5.93
CA SER A 150 17.58 -0.97 4.69
C SER A 150 16.08 -0.91 4.95
N THR A 151 15.59 -1.38 6.10
CA THR A 151 14.16 -1.40 6.44
C THR A 151 13.63 0.00 6.78
N LYS A 152 14.48 0.88 7.33
CA LYS A 152 14.15 2.30 7.54
C LYS A 152 13.79 3.00 6.24
N LYS A 153 14.45 2.66 5.12
CA LYS A 153 14.15 3.27 3.81
C LYS A 153 12.72 3.03 3.34
N GLY A 154 12.17 1.85 3.61
CA GLY A 154 10.79 1.52 3.23
C GLY A 154 9.77 2.29 4.06
N LEU A 155 9.98 2.38 5.37
CA LEU A 155 9.13 3.20 6.24
C LEU A 155 9.28 4.71 5.97
N ASP A 156 10.48 5.17 5.66
CA ASP A 156 10.73 6.54 5.23
C ASP A 156 9.98 6.86 3.93
N LEU A 157 9.93 5.92 3.00
CA LEU A 157 9.14 6.04 1.77
C LEU A 157 7.64 6.11 2.07
N LEU A 158 7.14 5.26 2.98
CA LEU A 158 5.74 5.29 3.42
C LEU A 158 5.39 6.64 4.06
N LEU A 159 6.24 7.13 4.95
CA LEU A 159 6.11 8.45 5.58
C LEU A 159 6.11 9.57 4.54
N HIS A 160 7.02 9.50 3.55
CA HIS A 160 7.08 10.46 2.45
C HIS A 160 5.78 10.47 1.64
N ILE A 161 5.22 9.30 1.32
CA ILE A 161 3.92 9.18 0.62
C ILE A 161 2.79 9.82 1.45
N ILE A 162 2.76 9.55 2.76
CA ILE A 162 1.76 10.14 3.67
C ILE A 162 1.89 11.66 3.71
N LYS A 163 3.10 12.20 3.78
CA LYS A 163 3.37 13.64 3.76
C LYS A 163 2.94 14.30 2.45
N MET A 164 3.28 13.70 1.31
CA MET A 164 2.88 14.22 -0.01
C MET A 164 1.35 14.27 -0.18
N THR A 165 0.64 13.37 0.48
CA THR A 165 -0.84 13.29 0.41
C THR A 165 -1.54 13.98 1.57
N HIS A 166 -0.78 14.52 2.54
CA HIS A 166 -1.32 15.27 3.67
C HIS A 166 -1.93 16.60 3.20
N ASN A 167 -2.88 17.15 3.96
CA ASN A 167 -3.66 18.34 3.57
C ASN A 167 -4.47 18.19 2.26
N LYS A 168 -5.01 17.00 2.01
CA LYS A 168 -6.12 16.81 1.04
C LYS A 168 -7.25 17.81 1.32
N ASN A 169 -7.28 18.90 0.55
CA ASN A 169 -8.34 19.91 0.59
C ASN A 169 -9.63 19.46 -0.11
N SER A 170 -9.62 18.31 -0.81
CA SER A 170 -10.76 17.71 -1.52
C SER A 170 -10.78 16.19 -1.31
N LYS A 171 -11.83 15.50 -1.81
CA LYS A 171 -11.94 14.03 -1.81
C LYS A 171 -10.72 13.31 -2.42
N TYR A 172 -9.88 14.02 -3.17
CA TYR A 172 -8.69 13.53 -3.87
C TYR A 172 -7.47 14.40 -3.58
N SER A 173 -6.26 13.83 -3.66
CA SER A 173 -4.99 14.58 -3.48
C SER A 173 -4.57 15.40 -4.72
N GLY A 174 -5.17 15.12 -5.88
CA GLY A 174 -4.75 15.69 -7.16
C GLY A 174 -3.67 14.87 -7.86
N PHE A 175 -2.94 14.00 -7.17
CA PHE A 175 -1.93 13.10 -7.76
C PHE A 175 -2.52 12.00 -8.63
N THR A 176 -3.73 11.54 -8.31
CA THR A 176 -4.45 10.49 -9.07
C THR A 176 -5.32 11.05 -10.18
N ARG A 177 -5.37 12.39 -10.34
CA ARG A 177 -6.23 13.01 -11.34
C ARG A 177 -5.57 12.92 -12.72
N PRO A 178 -6.31 12.52 -13.78
CA PRO A 178 -5.87 12.74 -15.14
C PRO A 178 -5.62 14.23 -15.36
N PHE A 179 -4.45 14.59 -15.92
CA PHE A 179 -4.16 15.96 -16.30
C PHE A 179 -5.21 16.42 -17.31
N ASP A 180 -6.00 17.41 -16.90
CA ASP A 180 -7.03 18.02 -17.75
C ASP A 180 -6.39 19.16 -18.54
N PHE A 181 -5.82 18.82 -19.70
CA PHE A 181 -5.20 19.79 -20.62
C PHE A 181 -6.20 20.79 -21.20
N SER A 182 -7.50 20.57 -21.03
CA SER A 182 -8.55 21.46 -21.56
C SER A 182 -8.51 22.87 -20.98
N LYS A 183 -7.81 23.05 -19.85
CA LYS A 183 -7.62 24.34 -19.16
C LYS A 183 -6.27 25.01 -19.46
N GLU A 184 -5.28 24.23 -19.88
CA GLU A 184 -3.92 24.70 -20.14
C GLU A 184 -3.68 24.92 -21.65
N ILE A 185 -4.44 24.22 -22.49
CA ILE A 185 -4.40 24.38 -23.94
C ILE A 185 -5.64 25.16 -24.38
N ASP A 186 -5.50 26.49 -24.37
CA ASP A 186 -6.56 27.40 -24.82
C ASP A 186 -6.79 27.33 -26.33
N TRP A 187 -5.74 26.98 -27.09
CA TRP A 187 -5.77 26.98 -28.55
C TRP A 187 -5.40 25.61 -29.10
N LEU A 188 -6.42 24.78 -29.31
CA LEU A 188 -6.31 23.59 -30.15
C LEU A 188 -6.75 23.99 -31.56
N PRO A 189 -5.87 23.92 -32.58
CA PRO A 189 -6.16 24.41 -33.93
C PRO A 189 -7.33 23.68 -34.64
N TYR A 190 -7.75 22.53 -34.11
CA TYR A 190 -8.89 21.74 -34.59
C TYR A 190 -10.20 21.93 -33.78
N ILE A 191 -10.20 22.82 -32.78
CA ILE A 191 -11.39 23.19 -32.02
C ILE A 191 -11.85 24.59 -32.46
N THR A 192 -13.08 24.70 -32.93
CA THR A 192 -13.73 25.98 -33.23
C THR A 192 -14.85 26.25 -32.22
N SER A 193 -15.10 27.53 -31.94
CA SER A 193 -16.17 27.95 -31.03
C SER A 193 -17.30 28.59 -31.83
N GLU A 194 -18.35 27.84 -32.10
CA GLU A 194 -19.60 28.37 -32.65
C GLU A 194 -20.62 28.53 -31.50
N ASN A 195 -21.22 29.72 -31.39
CA ASN A 195 -22.25 30.03 -30.36
C ASN A 195 -21.84 29.69 -28.91
N GLY A 196 -20.57 29.89 -28.56
CA GLY A 196 -20.06 29.68 -27.20
C GLY A 196 -19.90 28.20 -26.79
N LYS A 197 -20.12 27.26 -27.70
CA LYS A 197 -19.86 25.83 -27.49
C LYS A 197 -18.66 25.41 -28.34
N LYS A 198 -17.69 24.75 -27.70
CA LYS A 198 -16.52 24.19 -28.35
C LYS A 198 -16.96 22.99 -29.20
N HIS A 199 -16.71 23.04 -30.51
CA HIS A 199 -16.98 21.97 -31.45
C HIS A 199 -15.69 21.49 -32.12
N LEU A 200 -15.58 20.18 -32.31
CA LEU A 200 -14.49 19.55 -33.06
C LEU A 200 -14.83 19.63 -34.56
N THR A 201 -13.91 20.13 -35.38
CA THR A 201 -14.08 20.20 -36.83
C THR A 201 -13.23 19.11 -37.51
N PRO A 202 -13.84 18.15 -38.23
CA PRO A 202 -13.10 17.08 -38.91
C PRO A 202 -12.11 17.59 -39.97
N GLU A 203 -12.42 18.71 -40.63
CA GLU A 203 -11.55 19.32 -41.65
C GLU A 203 -10.20 19.75 -41.08
N ASN A 204 -10.20 20.39 -39.91
CA ASN A 204 -8.97 20.85 -39.24
C ASN A 204 -8.20 19.71 -38.54
N LEU A 205 -8.85 18.56 -38.32
CA LEU A 205 -8.22 17.38 -37.73
C LEU A 205 -7.36 16.63 -38.76
N SER A 206 -7.67 16.75 -40.06
CA SER A 206 -6.95 16.09 -41.15
C SER A 206 -5.57 16.70 -41.47
N TYR A 207 -5.27 17.87 -40.91
CA TYR A 207 -3.99 18.58 -41.07
C TYR A 207 -2.95 18.21 -39.99
N PHE A 208 -3.30 17.33 -39.04
CA PHE A 208 -2.43 16.82 -37.97
C PHE A 208 -2.21 15.31 -38.08
#